data_AF-A0A1C5X3J6-F1
#
_entry.id   AF-A0A1C5X3J6-F1
#
_cell.length_a   1.000
_cell.length_b   1.000
_cell.length_c   1.000
_cell.angle_alpha   90.00
_cell.angle_beta   90.00
_cell.angle_gamma   90.00
#
_symmetry.space_group_name_H-M   'P 1'
#
loop_
_entity.id
_entity.type
_entity.pdbx_description
1 polymer ?
#
loop_
_entity_poly.entity_id
_entity_poly.type
_entity_poly.pdbx_seq_one_letter_code
_entity_poly.pdbx_strand_id
1 'polypeptide(L)' 'MKKLNGYYYCVSYSDGDHELYSIAVFTREEVAQIARKTGARVYLVKYRNSVQQGRKKRIPIT' A
#
# COMPACT_ATOMS: atom_id res chain seq x y z
N MET A 1 -7.46 6.79 -17.41
CA MET A 1 -7.03 6.29 -16.08
C MET A 1 -6.84 7.47 -15.13
N LYS A 2 -7.43 7.44 -13.93
CA LYS A 2 -7.12 8.43 -12.89
C LYS A 2 -5.67 8.24 -12.45
N LYS A 3 -4.89 9.32 -12.38
CA LYS A 3 -3.51 9.29 -11.91
C LYS A 3 -3.48 9.03 -10.41
N LEU A 4 -2.52 8.25 -9.92
CA LEU A 4 -2.32 8.06 -8.48
C LEU A 4 -1.78 9.36 -7.88
N ASN A 5 -2.40 9.81 -6.80
CA ASN A 5 -2.03 11.05 -6.13
C ASN A 5 -2.42 10.98 -4.65
N GLY A 6 -1.43 11.06 -3.77
CA GLY A 6 -1.61 10.91 -2.32
C GLY A 6 -0.91 9.69 -1.74
N TYR A 7 -1.36 9.26 -0.56
CA TYR A 7 -0.80 8.12 0.17
C TYR A 7 -1.61 6.85 -0.06
N TYR A 8 -0.91 5.74 -0.17
CA TYR A 8 -1.49 4.43 -0.40
C TYR A 8 -0.79 3.40 0.49
N TYR A 9 -1.57 2.41 0.93
CA TYR A 9 -1.03 1.17 1.43
C TYR A 9 -0.69 0.26 0.25
N CYS A 10 0.58 -0.11 0.14
CA CYS A 10 1.08 -1.10 -0.80
C CYS A 10 1.12 -2.46 -0.09
N VAL A 11 0.22 -3.35 -0.48
CA VAL A 11 0.18 -4.75 -0.05
C VAL A 11 1.00 -5.55 -1.05
N SER A 12 2.17 -6.01 -0.64
CA SER A 12 3.16 -6.65 -1.52
C SER A 12 3.28 -8.13 -1.16
N TYR A 13 2.92 -8.97 -2.15
CA TYR A 13 2.97 -10.43 -2.09
C TYR A 13 4.34 -10.97 -2.50
N SER A 14 5.01 -10.28 -3.43
CA SER A 14 6.37 -10.55 -3.89
C SER A 14 7.05 -9.26 -4.39
N ASP A 15 8.25 -9.36 -4.96
CA ASP A 15 9.01 -8.21 -5.48
C ASP A 15 8.35 -7.54 -6.70
N GLY A 16 7.51 -8.27 -7.44
CA GLY A 16 6.77 -7.75 -8.59
C GLY A 16 5.26 -7.63 -8.39
N ASP A 17 4.71 -8.35 -7.41
CA ASP A 17 3.26 -8.44 -7.21
C ASP A 17 2.81 -7.63 -5.99
N HIS A 18 2.00 -6.60 -6.26
CA HIS A 18 1.46 -5.72 -5.23
C HIS A 18 0.15 -5.06 -5.64
N GLU A 19 -0.65 -4.75 -4.63
CA GLU A 19 -1.88 -3.98 -4.75
C GLU A 19 -1.76 -2.65 -3.99
N LEU A 20 -2.48 -1.63 -4.46
CA LEU A 20 -2.49 -0.29 -3.88
C LEU A 20 -3.89 0.05 -3.35
N TYR A 21 -3.97 0.28 -2.05
CA TYR A 21 -5.19 0.70 -1.35
C TYR A 21 -5.04 2.15 -0.92
N SER A 22 -5.90 3.04 -1.42
CA SER A 22 -5.85 4.46 -1.06
C SER A 22 -6.18 4.64 0.42
N ILE A 23 -5.37 5.43 1.14
CA ILE A 23 -5.65 5.75 2.56
C ILE A 23 -6.95 6.56 2.73
N ALA A 24 -7.43 7.20 1.66
CA ALA A 24 -8.71 7.91 1.66
C ALA A 24 -9.92 6.98 1.62
N VAL A 25 -9.72 5.69 1.35
CA VAL A 25 -10.79 4.68 1.19
C VAL A 25 -10.64 3.55 2.20
N PHE A 26 -9.40 3.14 2.49
CA PHE A 26 -9.12 2.00 3.36
C PHE A 26 -8.44 2.45 4.65
N THR A 27 -8.89 1.86 5.75
CA THR A 27 -8.24 1.97 7.06
C THR A 27 -7.00 1.09 7.14
N ARG A 28 -6.17 1.34 8.16
CA ARG A 28 -4.99 0.51 8.41
C ARG A 28 -5.39 -0.91 8.82
N GLU A 29 -6.44 -1.03 9.61
CA GLU A 29 -6.95 -2.29 10.17
C GLU A 29 -7.46 -3.21 9.05
N GLU A 30 -8.22 -2.69 8.09
CA GLU A 30 -8.71 -3.46 6.93
C GLU A 30 -7.55 -4.01 6.10
N VAL A 31 -6.56 -3.15 5.80
CA VAL A 31 -5.38 -3.58 5.03
C VAL A 31 -4.53 -4.59 5.82
N ALA A 32 -4.41 -4.42 7.14
CA ALA A 32 -3.72 -5.38 7.99
C ALA A 32 -4.40 -6.75 7.99
N GLN A 33 -5.74 -6.80 7.99
CA GLN A 33 -6.47 -8.06 7.87
C GLN A 33 -6.24 -8.74 6.51
N ILE A 34 -6.27 -7.98 5.41
CA ILE A 34 -5.96 -8.48 4.07
C ILE A 34 -4.55 -9.08 4.05
N ALA A 35 -3.57 -8.32 4.53
CA ALA A 35 -2.18 -8.75 4.55
C ALA A 35 -1.94 -9.99 5.42
N ARG A 36 -2.61 -10.13 6.56
CA ARG A 36 -2.53 -11.34 7.40
C ARG A 36 -3.11 -12.57 6.71
N LYS A 37 -4.24 -12.44 5.99
CA LYS A 37 -4.86 -13.55 5.27
C LYS A 37 -3.99 -14.05 4.12
N THR A 38 -3.22 -13.16 3.50
CA THR A 38 -2.42 -13.46 2.31
C THR A 38 -0.94 -13.65 2.60
N GLY A 39 -0.48 -13.40 3.83
CA GLY A 39 0.93 -13.39 4.20
C GLY A 39 1.73 -12.21 3.61
N ALA A 40 1.04 -11.20 3.09
CA ALA A 40 1.67 -10.06 2.42
C ALA A 40 2.35 -9.09 3.40
N ARG A 41 3.31 -8.33 2.88
CA ARG A 41 3.93 -7.21 3.61
C ARG A 41 3.22 -5.91 3.25
N VAL A 42 2.99 -5.05 4.24
CA VAL A 42 2.38 -3.73 4.02
C VAL A 42 3.43 -2.63 4.07
N TYR A 43 3.35 -1.71 3.11
CA TYR A 43 4.16 -0.50 3.07
C TYR A 43 3.27 0.73 2.87
N LEU A 44 3.69 1.88 3.42
CA LEU A 44 3.16 3.18 3.08
C LEU A 44 3.98 3.76 1.93
N VAL A 45 3.31 4.16 0.86
CA VAL A 45 3.91 4.80 -0.32
C VAL A 45 3.15 6.07 -0.66
N LYS A 46 3.88 7.06 -1.19
CA LYS A 46 3.30 8.31 -1.68
C LYS A 46 3.43 8.35 -3.19
N TYR A 47 2.38 8.75 -3.88
CA TYR A 47 2.39 9.01 -5.32
C TYR A 47 2.04 10.46 -5.62
N ARG A 48 2.65 11.00 -6.69
CA ARG A 48 2.25 12.27 -7.32
C ARG A 48 2.25 12.06 -8.82
N ASN A 49 1.11 12.27 -9.47
CA ASN A 49 0.96 12.04 -10.92
C ASN A 49 1.40 10.64 -11.37
N SER A 50 1.03 9.60 -10.61
CA SER A 50 1.44 8.19 -10.83
C SER A 50 2.93 7.89 -10.67
N VAL A 51 3.75 8.84 -10.23
CA VAL A 51 5.16 8.61 -9.90
C VAL A 51 5.30 8.43 -8.40
N GLN A 52 5.90 7.32 -7.97
CA GLN A 52 6.21 7.09 -6.56
C GLN A 52 7.20 8.15 -6.07
N GLN A 53 6.89 8.76 -4.94
CA GLN A 53 7.70 9.78 -4.31
C GLN A 53 8.48 9.16 -3.16
N GLY A 54 9.81 9.20 -3.24
CA GLY A 54 10.68 8.71 -2.17
C GLY A 54 10.60 7.20 -1.93
N ARG A 55 11.01 6.79 -0.73
CA ARG A 55 11.09 5.37 -0.32
C ARG A 55 9.81 4.90 0.34
N LYS A 56 9.45 3.63 0.09
CA LYS A 56 8.37 2.95 0.79
C LYS A 56 8.72 2.73 2.26
N LYS A 57 7.78 2.95 3.18
CA LYS A 57 7.96 2.72 4.62
C LYS A 57 7.19 1.48 5.03
N ARG A 58 7.86 0.45 5.57
CA ARG A 58 7.16 -0.76 6.04
C ARG A 58 6.25 -0.42 7.22
N ILE A 59 5.03 -0.95 7.21
CA ILE A 59 4.06 -0.84 8.30
C ILE A 59 3.98 -2.20 9.00
N PRO A 60 4.20 -2.26 10.32
CA PRO A 60 3.92 -3.45 11.10
C PRO A 60 2.42 -3.78 11.07
N ILE A 61 2.09 -5.03 10.77
CA ILE A 61 0.73 -5.59 10.78
C ILE A 61 0.49 -6.45 12.03
N THR A 62 1.38 -6.35 13.02
CA THR A 62 1.26 -7.01 14.32
C THR A 62 0.06 -6.48 15.07
#